data_AF-A0A6P6E5W9-F1
#
_entry.id   AF-A0A6P6E5W9-F1
#
_cell.length_a   1.000
_cell.length_b   1.000
_cell.length_c   1.000
_cell.angle_alpha   90.00
_cell.angle_beta   90.00
_cell.angle_gamma   90.00
#
_symmetry.space_group_name_H-M   'P 1'
#
loop_
_entity.id
_entity.type
_entity.pdbx_description
1 polymer ?
#
loop_
_entity_poly.entity_id
_entity_poly.type
_entity_poly.pdbx_seq_one_letter_code
_entity_poly.pdbx_strand_id
1 'polypeptide(L)'
;MICLVLTILSQLFPAACGGVHERTFLAVKPDGVQRRLVGEIVRRFERKGFKLVALKLVQASEELLREHYADLRGRPFYGRLVKYMSSGPVVAMVWQGLDVVRASRALIGATDPVDAVPGTIRGDFCVEKLDPWQRFCGECPP
;
A
#
# COMPACT_ATOMS: atom_id res chain seq x y z
N MET A 1 -28.72 -37.97 -0.77
CA MET A 1 -28.97 -37.27 -2.05
C MET A 1 -28.39 -35.85 -2.05
N ILE A 2 -28.72 -34.98 -1.08
CA ILE A 2 -28.18 -33.59 -1.03
C ILE A 2 -26.66 -33.53 -0.72
N CYS A 3 -26.14 -34.35 0.20
CA CYS A 3 -24.70 -34.36 0.50
C CYS A 3 -23.84 -34.76 -0.70
N LEU A 4 -24.26 -35.75 -1.51
CA LEU A 4 -23.50 -36.20 -2.67
C LEU A 4 -23.38 -35.10 -3.75
N VAL A 5 -24.42 -34.29 -3.92
CA VAL A 5 -24.44 -33.18 -4.89
C VAL A 5 -23.48 -32.05 -4.44
N LEU A 6 -23.41 -31.75 -3.14
CA LEU A 6 -22.50 -30.74 -2.60
C LEU A 6 -21.03 -31.18 -2.67
N THR A 7 -20.74 -32.48 -2.47
CA THR A 7 -19.38 -33.02 -2.60
C THR A 7 -18.89 -32.94 -4.05
N ILE A 8 -19.75 -33.27 -5.02
CA ILE A 8 -19.42 -33.16 -6.45
C ILE A 8 -19.23 -31.68 -6.85
N LEU A 9 -20.04 -30.76 -6.32
CA LEU A 9 -19.86 -29.31 -6.55
C LEU A 9 -18.52 -28.80 -6.02
N SER A 10 -18.08 -29.28 -4.85
CA SER A 10 -16.78 -28.90 -4.27
C SER A 10 -15.57 -29.40 -5.06
N GLN A 11 -15.71 -30.50 -5.82
CA GLN A 11 -14.65 -31.05 -6.66
C GLN A 11 -14.57 -30.38 -8.05
N LEU A 12 -15.62 -29.67 -8.47
CA LEU A 12 -15.65 -28.86 -9.71
C LEU A 12 -15.06 -27.46 -9.52
N PHE A 13 -14.94 -27.00 -8.27
CA PHE A 13 -14.20 -25.78 -7.91
C PHE A 13 -12.90 -26.19 -7.19
N PRO A 14 -11.83 -26.58 -7.92
CA PRO A 14 -10.53 -26.67 -7.30
C PRO A 14 -10.26 -25.33 -6.63
N ALA A 15 -10.08 -25.38 -5.32
CA ALA A 15 -9.85 -24.24 -4.46
C ALA A 15 -8.80 -23.34 -5.12
N ALA A 16 -9.22 -22.19 -5.64
CA ALA A 16 -8.33 -21.08 -5.99
C ALA A 16 -7.83 -20.45 -4.68
N CYS A 17 -7.12 -21.26 -3.87
CA CYS A 17 -6.59 -20.89 -2.57
C CYS A 17 -5.08 -20.66 -2.68
N GLY A 18 -4.68 -19.82 -3.64
CA GLY A 18 -3.51 -18.98 -3.48
C GLY A 18 -4.02 -17.58 -3.15
N GLY A 19 -3.71 -17.05 -1.96
CA GLY A 19 -3.70 -15.60 -1.77
C GLY A 19 -4.69 -14.96 -0.79
N VAL A 20 -5.64 -15.65 -0.15
CA VAL A 20 -6.55 -15.01 0.85
C VAL A 20 -5.79 -14.41 2.06
N HIS A 21 -4.59 -14.94 2.31
CA HIS A 21 -3.70 -14.49 3.39
C HIS A 21 -2.50 -13.66 2.91
N GLU A 22 -2.46 -13.23 1.64
CA GLU A 22 -1.43 -12.30 1.17
C GLU A 22 -1.47 -11.02 2.01
N ARG A 23 -0.29 -10.48 2.35
CA ARG A 23 -0.13 -9.25 3.12
C ARG A 23 0.66 -8.23 2.33
N THR A 24 0.28 -6.97 2.47
CA THR A 24 1.05 -5.86 1.93
C THR A 24 1.30 -4.81 3.00
N PHE A 25 2.48 -4.20 2.94
CA PHE A 25 2.86 -3.07 3.76
C PHE A 25 2.50 -1.78 3.03
N LEU A 26 1.78 -0.90 3.71
CA LEU A 26 1.47 0.44 3.23
C LEU A 26 1.86 1.46 4.30
N ALA A 27 2.31 2.63 3.87
CA ALA A 27 2.62 3.73 4.77
C ALA A 27 1.97 5.02 4.28
N VAL A 28 1.25 5.70 5.17
CA VAL A 28 0.85 7.09 4.94
C VAL A 28 2.04 7.96 5.29
N LYS A 29 2.55 8.67 4.27
CA LYS A 29 3.68 9.59 4.35
C LYS A 29 3.36 10.81 5.24
N PRO A 30 4.38 11.59 5.66
CA PRO A 30 4.17 12.72 6.58
C PRO A 30 3.17 13.76 6.07
N ASP A 31 3.12 14.01 4.76
CA ASP A 31 2.16 14.92 4.12
C ASP A 31 0.70 14.44 4.29
N GLY A 32 0.45 13.14 4.09
CA GLY A 32 -0.87 12.54 4.26
C GLY A 32 -1.35 12.60 5.72
N VAL A 33 -0.42 12.48 6.67
CA VAL A 33 -0.71 12.64 8.10
C VAL A 33 -1.02 14.10 8.43
N GLN A 34 -0.19 15.05 8.00
CA GLN A 34 -0.39 16.48 8.22
C GLN A 34 -1.72 17.00 7.62
N ARG A 35 -2.10 16.47 6.45
CA ARG A 35 -3.35 16.79 5.77
C ARG A 35 -4.57 16.04 6.32
N ARG A 36 -4.40 15.26 7.39
CA ARG A 36 -5.48 14.49 8.06
C ARG A 36 -6.18 13.47 7.14
N LEU A 37 -5.46 12.92 6.16
CA LEU A 37 -6.00 11.96 5.18
C LEU A 37 -5.95 10.50 5.64
N VAL A 38 -5.38 10.22 6.82
CA VAL A 38 -5.21 8.85 7.34
C VAL A 38 -6.54 8.09 7.38
N GLY A 39 -7.58 8.69 7.96
CA GLY A 39 -8.90 8.03 8.08
C GLY A 39 -9.54 7.76 6.72
N GLU A 40 -9.40 8.69 5.77
CA GLU A 40 -9.92 8.54 4.42
C GLU A 40 -9.23 7.41 3.65
N ILE A 41 -7.90 7.30 3.78
CA ILE A 41 -7.13 6.21 3.18
C ILE A 41 -7.56 4.87 3.78
N VAL A 42 -7.57 4.74 5.11
CA VAL A 42 -7.97 3.51 5.81
C VAL A 42 -9.37 3.10 5.39
N ARG A 43 -10.33 4.03 5.38
CA ARG A 43 -11.72 3.81 4.96
C ARG A 43 -11.82 3.20 3.56
N ARG A 44 -10.97 3.58 2.61
CA ARG A 44 -10.99 3.01 1.24
C ARG A 44 -10.54 1.55 1.23
N PHE A 45 -9.51 1.20 1.99
CA PHE A 45 -9.07 -0.19 2.12
C PHE A 45 -10.09 -1.06 2.86
N GLU A 46 -10.71 -0.54 3.92
CA GLU A 46 -11.79 -1.24 4.64
C GLU A 46 -13.02 -1.45 3.74
N ARG A 47 -13.47 -0.42 3.03
CA ARG A 47 -14.61 -0.54 2.09
C ARG A 47 -14.35 -1.51 0.95
N LYS A 48 -13.09 -1.71 0.56
CA LYS A 48 -12.70 -2.71 -0.45
C LYS A 48 -12.82 -4.15 0.10
N GLY A 49 -12.86 -4.32 1.42
CA GLY A 49 -12.95 -5.62 2.09
C GLY A 49 -11.61 -6.19 2.56
N PHE A 50 -10.54 -5.40 2.56
CA PHE A 50 -9.26 -5.85 3.11
C PHE A 50 -9.26 -5.83 4.63
N LYS A 51 -8.54 -6.78 5.23
CA LYS A 51 -8.39 -6.87 6.68
C LYS A 51 -7.17 -6.05 7.12
N LEU A 52 -7.37 -5.09 8.02
CA LEU A 52 -6.28 -4.42 8.71
C LEU A 52 -5.67 -5.37 9.75
N VAL A 53 -4.39 -5.70 9.61
CA VAL A 53 -3.68 -6.64 10.50
C VAL A 53 -2.84 -5.91 11.54
N ALA A 54 -2.22 -4.80 11.15
CA ALA A 54 -1.42 -3.97 12.03
C ALA A 54 -1.51 -2.50 11.62
N LEU A 55 -1.47 -1.59 12.59
CA LEU A 55 -1.42 -0.16 12.37
C LEU A 55 -0.59 0.48 13.49
N LYS A 56 0.35 1.36 13.13
CA LYS A 56 1.18 2.10 14.08
C LYS A 56 1.55 3.48 13.54
N LEU A 57 1.36 4.52 14.35
CA LEU A 57 1.95 5.84 14.11
C LEU A 57 3.40 5.81 14.61
N VAL A 58 4.36 6.12 13.74
CA VAL A 58 5.78 6.10 14.07
C VAL A 58 6.47 7.35 13.54
N GLN A 59 7.38 7.92 14.33
CA GLN A 59 8.41 8.81 13.82
C GLN A 59 9.61 7.94 13.47
N ALA A 60 9.83 7.68 12.19
CA ALA A 60 10.91 6.80 11.75
C ALA A 60 12.27 7.52 11.88
N SER A 61 13.27 6.84 12.46
CA SER A 61 14.63 7.38 12.50
C SER A 61 15.27 7.32 11.11
N GLU A 62 16.28 8.16 10.87
CA GLU A 62 16.98 8.14 9.58
C GLU A 62 17.69 6.82 9.32
N GLU A 63 18.20 6.16 10.35
CA GLU A 63 18.88 4.87 10.26
C GLU A 63 17.91 3.80 9.72
N LEU A 64 16.71 3.71 10.32
CA LEU A 64 15.68 2.78 9.90
C LEU A 64 15.24 3.05 8.45
N LEU A 65 15.10 4.33 8.07
CA LEU A 65 14.73 4.70 6.71
C LEU A 65 15.82 4.38 5.70
N ARG A 66 17.10 4.54 6.07
CA ARG A 66 18.23 4.18 5.20
C ARG A 66 18.31 2.67 4.97
N GLU A 67 17.99 1.87 5.97
CA GLU A 67 17.87 0.42 5.82
C GLU A 67 16.66 0.06 4.94
N HIS A 68 15.50 0.67 5.19
CA HIS A 68 14.28 0.43 4.42
C HIS A 68 14.44 0.79 2.93
N TYR A 69 15.23 1.82 2.61
CA TYR A 69 15.49 2.29 1.25
C TYR A 69 16.88 1.89 0.72
N ALA A 70 17.52 0.86 1.27
CA ALA A 70 18.89 0.50 0.92
C ALA A 70 19.12 0.31 -0.59
N ASP A 71 18.14 -0.28 -1.29
CA ASP A 71 18.18 -0.51 -2.75
C ASP A 71 18.22 0.79 -3.57
N LEU A 72 17.79 1.90 -2.98
CA LEU A 72 17.75 3.22 -3.63
C LEU A 72 19.00 4.05 -3.35
N ARG A 73 19.97 3.55 -2.58
CA ARG A 73 21.17 4.29 -2.17
C ARG A 73 21.96 4.91 -3.33
N GLY A 74 22.01 4.23 -4.48
CA GLY A 74 22.70 4.70 -5.68
C GLY A 74 21.94 5.79 -6.47
N ARG A 75 20.73 6.17 -6.04
CA ARG A 75 19.90 7.13 -6.76
C ARG A 75 20.14 8.57 -6.28
N PRO A 76 20.12 9.58 -7.18
CA PRO A 76 20.38 10.99 -6.82
C PRO A 76 19.43 11.58 -5.75
N PHE A 77 18.29 10.95 -5.50
CA PHE A 77 17.30 11.39 -4.52
C PHE A 77 17.44 10.87 -3.12
N TYR A 78 18.24 9.83 -2.94
CA TYR A 78 18.12 8.98 -1.76
C TYR A 78 18.20 9.78 -0.46
N GLY A 79 19.16 10.71 -0.36
CA GLY A 79 19.29 11.58 0.81
C GLY A 79 18.07 12.48 1.04
N ARG A 80 17.47 13.03 -0.03
CA ARG A 80 16.24 13.85 0.08
C ARG A 80 15.03 13.01 0.49
N LEU A 81 14.91 11.79 -0.03
CA LEU A 81 13.84 10.85 0.32
C LEU A 81 13.88 10.48 1.80
N VAL A 82 15.06 10.10 2.31
CA VAL A 82 15.24 9.77 3.73
C VAL A 82 14.90 10.97 4.61
N LYS A 83 15.43 12.15 4.28
CA LYS A 83 15.18 13.39 5.03
C LYS A 83 13.70 13.80 5.01
N TYR A 84 13.02 13.59 3.89
CA TYR A 84 11.59 13.85 3.77
C TYR A 84 10.78 12.88 4.63
N MET A 85 11.08 11.59 4.58
CA MET A 85 10.38 10.58 5.38
C MET A 85 10.66 10.71 6.88
N SER A 86 11.82 11.23 7.28
CA SER A 86 12.15 11.53 8.69
C SER A 86 11.60 12.87 9.18
N SER A 87 11.08 13.73 8.30
CA SER A 87 10.62 15.08 8.66
C SER A 87 9.35 15.11 9.51
N GLY A 88 8.61 14.01 9.60
CA GLY A 88 7.36 13.95 10.34
C GLY A 88 6.85 12.52 10.54
N PRO A 89 5.72 12.37 11.24
CA PRO A 89 5.22 11.05 11.60
C PRO A 89 4.59 10.37 10.40
N VAL A 90 4.75 9.05 10.33
CA VAL A 90 4.15 8.19 9.30
C VAL A 90 3.22 7.18 9.95
N VAL A 91 2.14 6.83 9.26
CA VAL A 91 1.25 5.74 9.69
C VAL A 91 1.62 4.51 8.90
N ALA A 92 2.30 3.58 9.56
CA ALA A 92 2.64 2.27 9.00
C ALA A 92 1.46 1.30 9.23
N MET A 93 1.05 0.59 8.19
CA MET A 93 -0.09 -0.32 8.23
C MET A 93 0.18 -1.57 7.39
N VAL A 94 -0.41 -2.69 7.83
CA VAL A 94 -0.35 -3.98 7.13
C VAL A 94 -1.77 -4.42 6.80
N TRP A 95 -2.02 -4.65 5.52
CA TRP A 95 -3.32 -5.11 5.01
C TRP A 95 -3.22 -6.52 4.50
N GLN A 96 -4.28 -7.30 4.70
CA GLN A 96 -4.38 -8.68 4.25
C GLN A 96 -5.63 -8.91 3.41
N GLY A 97 -5.49 -9.70 2.35
CA GLY A 97 -6.60 -10.16 1.53
C GLY A 97 -6.13 -10.76 0.21
N LEU A 98 -7.09 -11.19 -0.61
CA LEU A 98 -6.81 -11.76 -1.93
C LEU A 98 -6.21 -10.71 -2.88
N ASP A 99 -5.05 -11.01 -3.47
CA ASP A 99 -4.29 -10.12 -4.36
C ASP A 99 -4.12 -8.70 -3.79
N VAL A 100 -3.98 -8.58 -2.47
CA VAL A 100 -3.94 -7.29 -1.78
C VAL A 100 -2.80 -6.42 -2.29
N VAL A 101 -1.66 -6.97 -2.71
CA VAL A 101 -0.54 -6.18 -3.26
C VAL A 101 -0.96 -5.49 -4.56
N ARG A 102 -1.46 -6.26 -5.52
CA ARG A 102 -1.87 -5.75 -6.84
C ARG A 102 -3.06 -4.79 -6.71
N ALA A 103 -4.06 -5.17 -5.94
CA ALA A 103 -5.26 -4.36 -5.75
C ALA A 103 -4.97 -3.07 -4.97
N SER A 104 -4.05 -3.08 -4.01
CA SER A 104 -3.60 -1.86 -3.31
C SER A 104 -2.92 -0.88 -4.26
N ARG A 105 -2.05 -1.35 -5.16
CA ARG A 105 -1.41 -0.49 -6.17
C ARG A 105 -2.45 0.16 -7.08
N ALA A 106 -3.46 -0.59 -7.53
CA ALA A 106 -4.55 -0.06 -8.35
C ALA A 106 -5.39 0.99 -7.59
N LEU A 107 -5.68 0.75 -6.30
CA LEU A 107 -6.45 1.69 -5.47
C LEU A 107 -5.68 3.00 -5.23
N ILE A 108 -4.37 2.92 -5.05
CA ILE A 108 -3.54 4.10 -4.81
C ILE A 108 -3.36 4.93 -6.10
N GLY A 109 -3.26 4.27 -7.25
CA GLY A 109 -3.13 4.90 -8.55
C GLY A 109 -1.68 5.07 -9.02
N ALA A 110 -1.53 5.63 -10.22
CA ALA A 110 -0.24 5.89 -10.84
C ALA A 110 0.69 6.70 -9.92
N THR A 111 2.01 6.63 -10.15
CA THR A 111 2.91 7.48 -9.37
C THR A 111 2.69 8.95 -9.64
N ASP A 112 2.71 9.35 -10.91
CA ASP A 112 2.47 10.74 -11.24
C ASP A 112 0.98 11.02 -11.00
N PRO A 113 0.61 11.97 -10.12
CA PRO A 113 -0.79 12.31 -9.89
C PRO A 113 -1.49 12.82 -11.15
N VAL A 114 -0.74 13.38 -12.11
CA VAL A 114 -1.28 13.80 -13.42
C VAL A 114 -1.79 12.59 -14.22
N ASP A 115 -1.11 11.45 -14.10
CA ASP A 115 -1.49 10.20 -14.75
C ASP A 115 -2.43 9.35 -13.87
N ALA A 116 -2.74 9.81 -12.65
CA ALA A 116 -3.57 9.07 -11.72
C ALA A 116 -5.06 9.30 -12.04
N VAL A 117 -5.76 8.19 -12.33
CA VAL A 117 -7.18 8.22 -12.68
C VAL A 117 -8.02 8.73 -11.49
N PRO A 118 -9.06 9.56 -11.73
CA PRO A 118 -10.03 9.93 -10.70
C PRO A 118 -10.63 8.70 -10.00
N GLY A 119 -10.78 8.77 -8.68
CA GLY A 119 -11.20 7.65 -7.83
C GLY A 119 -10.03 6.85 -7.23
N THR A 120 -8.80 7.06 -7.69
CA THR A 120 -7.59 6.57 -7.01
C THR A 120 -7.17 7.53 -5.89
N ILE A 121 -6.45 7.04 -4.88
CA ILE A 121 -6.01 7.88 -3.74
C ILE A 121 -5.17 9.07 -4.24
N ARG A 122 -4.25 8.85 -5.19
CA ARG A 122 -3.42 9.94 -5.73
C ARG A 122 -4.18 10.86 -6.66
N GLY A 123 -5.07 10.32 -7.51
CA GLY A 123 -5.89 11.15 -8.40
C GLY A 123 -6.82 12.09 -7.62
N ASP A 124 -7.33 11.64 -6.47
CA ASP A 124 -8.27 12.43 -5.69
C ASP A 124 -7.59 13.41 -4.71
N PHE A 125 -6.39 13.07 -4.20
CA PHE A 125 -5.78 13.81 -3.10
C PHE A 125 -4.39 14.38 -3.38
N CYS A 126 -3.73 14.05 -4.48
CA CYS A 126 -2.42 14.61 -4.84
C CYS A 126 -2.54 15.53 -6.05
N VAL A 127 -1.93 16.72 -5.96
CA VAL A 127 -2.04 17.76 -7.01
C VAL A 127 -0.67 18.05 -7.63
N GLU A 128 0.38 17.98 -6.82
CA GLU A 128 1.74 18.23 -7.25
C GLU A 128 2.34 16.98 -7.86
N LYS A 129 3.12 17.15 -8.94
CA LYS A 129 3.98 16.10 -9.46
C LYS A 129 4.89 15.68 -8.34
N LEU A 130 4.59 14.52 -7.77
CA LEU A 130 5.47 13.84 -6.85
C LEU A 130 6.85 13.83 -7.52
N ASP A 131 7.88 14.37 -6.85
CA ASP A 131 9.27 14.34 -7.37
C ASP A 131 9.52 12.93 -7.93
N PRO A 132 10.32 12.73 -9.00
CA PRO A 132 10.47 11.44 -9.70
C PRO A 132 10.77 10.21 -8.81
N TRP A 133 11.09 10.48 -7.56
CA TRP A 133 11.55 9.68 -6.44
C TRP A 133 10.42 9.17 -5.52
N GLN A 134 9.22 9.73 -5.62
CA GLN A 134 8.04 9.28 -4.88
C GLN A 134 7.26 8.18 -5.64
N ARG A 135 7.87 7.65 -6.72
CA ARG A 135 7.56 6.41 -7.47
C ARG A 135 7.66 5.19 -6.56
N PHE A 136 6.63 5.04 -5.74
CA PHE A 136 6.20 3.88 -4.97
C PHE A 136 7.26 2.98 -4.27
N CYS A 137 7.23 3.02 -2.93
CA CYS A 137 7.49 1.84 -2.08
C CYS A 137 6.40 0.79 -2.32
N GLY A 138 6.73 -0.25 -3.07
CA GLY A 138 5.82 -1.37 -3.30
C GLY A 138 6.39 -2.42 -4.24
N GLU A 139 7.42 -2.08 -5.01
CA GLU A 139 8.18 -3.03 -5.84
C GLU A 139 9.22 -3.76 -4.98
N CYS A 140 8.79 -4.73 -4.16
CA CYS A 140 9.62 -5.91 -3.99
C CYS A 140 9.36 -6.80 -5.21
N PRO A 141 10.36 -7.12 -6.04
CA PRO A 141 10.26 -8.27 -6.94
C PRO A 141 10.19 -9.57 -6.09
N PRO A 142 9.68 -10.69 -6.66
CA PRO A 142 9.69 -11.99 -6.01
C PRO A 142 11.11 -12.47 -5.68
#